data_AF-A0A378BKM7-F1
#
_entry.id   AF-A0A378BKM7-F1
#
_cell.length_a   1.000
_cell.length_b   1.000
_cell.length_c   1.000
_cell.angle_alpha   90.00
_cell.angle_beta   90.00
_cell.angle_gamma   90.00
#
_symmetry.space_group_name_H-M   'P 1'
#
loop_
_entity.id
_entity.type
_entity.pdbx_description
1 polymer ?
#
loop_
_entity_poly.entity_id
_entity_poly.type
_entity_poly.pdbx_seq_one_letter_code
_entity_poly.pdbx_strand_id
1 'polypeptide(L)'
;MNVQFPAQTVRATVIGAGAHTLSLSGSTIWLEGVPLPLRNLPVAIPQYAADLPNAWLQALTQLDLAPEADAYVLALPASLPVRYATLLTVIDALLAFVARFPNPRPLLLVAEQDFGKALGMLLRPQLPHLPLAVIDEVSIRAGDYIDIGTPLFGGSVVPVTVKSLAFPS
;
A
#
# COMPACT_ATOMS: atom_id res chain seq x y z
N MET A 1 -5.54 -43.72 -9.59
CA MET A 1 -5.37 -42.25 -9.61
C MET A 1 -4.09 -41.96 -8.85
N ASN A 2 -2.97 -41.78 -9.57
CA ASN A 2 -1.66 -41.60 -8.93
C ASN A 2 -1.50 -40.14 -8.53
N VAL A 3 -1.73 -39.86 -7.25
CA VAL A 3 -1.34 -38.60 -6.63
C VAL A 3 0.20 -38.63 -6.54
N GLN A 4 0.86 -37.76 -7.29
CA GLN A 4 2.30 -37.54 -7.18
C GLN A 4 2.55 -36.43 -6.18
N PHE A 5 3.30 -36.74 -5.12
CA PHE A 5 3.77 -35.75 -4.16
C PHE A 5 5.08 -35.12 -4.68
N PRO A 6 5.21 -33.78 -4.71
CA PRO A 6 6.44 -33.13 -5.12
C PRO A 6 7.60 -33.48 -4.17
N ALA A 7 8.79 -33.77 -4.72
CA ALA A 7 9.96 -34.18 -3.97
C ALA A 7 10.54 -33.07 -3.06
N GLN A 8 10.18 -31.81 -3.31
CA GLN A 8 10.48 -30.69 -2.42
C GLN A 8 9.22 -30.26 -1.67
N THR A 9 9.13 -30.66 -0.42
CA THR A 9 8.23 -30.10 0.62
C THR A 9 8.87 -28.88 1.32
N VAL A 10 9.92 -28.32 0.72
CA VAL A 10 10.83 -27.38 1.37
C VAL A 10 10.40 -25.95 1.03
N ARG A 11 9.87 -25.30 2.06
CA ARG A 11 9.84 -23.84 2.31
C ARG A 11 10.46 -22.99 1.20
N ALA A 12 9.69 -22.01 0.71
CA ALA A 12 10.20 -20.94 -0.13
C ALA A 12 11.52 -20.41 0.48
N THR A 13 12.63 -20.68 -0.20
CA THR A 13 13.95 -20.24 0.24
C THR A 13 14.12 -18.83 -0.31
N VAL A 14 13.89 -17.83 0.55
CA VAL A 14 14.28 -16.45 0.25
C VAL A 14 15.80 -16.39 0.28
N ILE A 15 16.41 -16.04 -0.85
CA ILE A 15 17.88 -15.95 -0.98
C ILE A 15 18.41 -14.64 -0.38
N GLY A 16 17.55 -13.63 -0.26
CA GLY A 16 17.83 -12.40 0.46
C GLY A 16 16.57 -11.56 0.59
N ALA A 17 16.44 -10.84 1.71
CA ALA A 17 15.48 -9.76 1.84
C ALA A 17 16.27 -8.45 1.76
N GLY A 18 16.04 -7.67 0.71
CA GLY A 18 16.57 -6.31 0.63
C GLY A 18 15.69 -5.39 1.47
N ALA A 19 16.28 -4.52 2.28
CA ALA A 19 15.53 -3.48 2.96
C ALA A 19 16.21 -2.14 2.72
N HIS A 20 15.43 -1.14 2.33
CA HIS A 20 15.92 0.23 2.20
C HIS A 20 14.99 1.18 2.96
N THR A 21 15.59 2.11 3.72
CA THR A 21 14.85 3.10 4.50
C THR A 21 15.00 4.46 3.86
N LEU A 22 13.86 5.12 3.67
CA LEU A 22 13.72 6.47 3.16
C LEU A 22 13.21 7.37 4.29
N SER A 23 13.67 8.61 4.33
CA SER A 23 13.14 9.65 5.21
C SER A 23 12.31 10.60 4.37
N LEU A 24 10.99 10.55 4.52
CA LEU A 24 10.07 11.36 3.73
C LEU A 24 9.72 12.66 4.46
N SER A 25 9.46 13.71 3.69
CA SER A 25 8.96 14.96 4.23
C SER A 25 7.52 14.79 4.71
N GLY A 26 7.26 15.16 5.96
CA GLY A 26 5.90 15.22 6.52
C GLY A 26 4.99 16.23 5.80
N SER A 27 5.56 17.13 4.99
CA SER A 27 4.79 18.13 4.25
C SER A 27 4.21 17.65 2.92
N THR A 28 4.74 16.54 2.36
CA THR A 28 4.34 15.96 1.06
C THR A 28 3.41 14.76 1.25
N ILE A 29 3.57 14.02 2.35
CA ILE A 29 2.68 12.90 2.70
C ILE A 29 1.42 13.35 3.46
N TRP A 30 0.47 12.43 3.62
CA TRP A 30 -0.67 12.60 4.51
C TRP A 30 -0.66 11.55 5.61
N LEU A 31 -0.79 11.96 6.87
CA LEU A 31 -0.90 11.05 8.02
C LEU A 31 -1.89 11.62 9.04
N GLU A 32 -3.02 10.94 9.23
CA GLU A 32 -4.02 11.35 10.22
C GLU A 32 -4.68 10.15 10.89
N GLY A 33 -4.66 10.14 12.24
CA GLY A 33 -5.33 9.12 13.05
C GLY A 33 -4.71 7.72 12.99
N VAL A 34 -3.59 7.54 12.29
CA VAL A 34 -2.93 6.23 12.10
C VAL A 34 -2.07 5.89 13.33
N PRO A 35 -2.24 4.70 13.93
CA PRO A 35 -1.43 4.27 15.08
C PRO A 35 -0.03 3.84 14.61
N LEU A 36 0.92 4.77 14.61
CA LEU A 36 2.32 4.52 14.26
C LEU A 36 3.13 4.06 15.50
N PRO A 37 4.18 3.23 15.32
CA PRO A 37 4.69 2.71 14.04
C PRO A 37 3.91 1.48 13.54
N LEU A 38 3.86 1.32 12.21
CA LEU A 38 3.35 0.14 11.53
C LEU A 38 4.50 -0.66 10.92
N ARG A 39 4.41 -1.99 10.95
CA ARG A 39 5.48 -2.89 10.52
C ARG A 39 4.94 -4.04 9.67
N ASN A 40 5.72 -4.45 8.68
CA ASN A 40 5.48 -5.58 7.81
C ASN A 40 4.11 -5.52 7.11
N LEU A 41 3.75 -4.35 6.58
CA LEU A 41 2.52 -4.18 5.84
C LEU A 41 2.72 -4.67 4.40
N PRO A 42 2.02 -5.72 3.93
CA PRO A 42 2.08 -6.15 2.55
C PRO A 42 1.52 -5.07 1.62
N VAL A 43 2.16 -4.86 0.47
CA VAL A 43 1.69 -3.89 -0.52
C VAL A 43 0.94 -4.59 -1.65
N ALA A 44 -0.34 -4.27 -1.79
CA ALA A 44 -1.18 -4.74 -2.88
C ALA A 44 -1.01 -3.83 -4.10
N ILE A 45 -0.32 -4.34 -5.13
CA ILE A 45 -0.03 -3.58 -6.36
C ILE A 45 -1.01 -3.99 -7.46
N PRO A 46 -1.87 -3.06 -7.93
CA PRO A 46 -2.80 -3.36 -9.01
C PRO A 46 -2.04 -3.54 -10.33
N GLN A 47 -2.36 -4.60 -11.08
CA GLN A 47 -1.71 -4.90 -12.36
C GLN A 47 -2.18 -3.98 -13.51
N TYR A 48 -3.37 -3.40 -13.39
CA TYR A 48 -3.98 -2.55 -14.41
C TYR A 48 -4.81 -1.43 -13.77
N ALA A 49 -4.86 -0.28 -14.43
CA ALA A 49 -5.48 0.94 -13.91
C ALA A 49 -6.96 1.14 -14.34
N ALA A 50 -7.48 0.31 -15.25
CA ALA A 50 -8.82 0.51 -15.83
C ALA A 50 -9.97 0.31 -14.82
N ASP A 51 -9.80 -0.62 -13.88
CA ASP A 51 -10.76 -0.93 -12.82
C ASP A 51 -9.99 -1.17 -11.52
N LEU A 52 -9.62 -0.05 -10.87
CA LEU A 52 -8.79 -0.05 -9.66
C LEU A 52 -9.40 -0.88 -8.51
N PRO A 53 -10.70 -0.77 -8.16
CA PRO A 53 -11.26 -1.55 -7.07
C PRO A 53 -11.08 -3.07 -7.25
N ASN A 54 -11.37 -3.58 -8.45
CA ASN A 54 -11.20 -5.01 -8.73
C ASN A 54 -9.72 -5.39 -8.86
N ALA A 55 -8.86 -4.51 -9.39
CA ALA A 55 -7.42 -4.75 -9.45
C ALA A 55 -6.77 -4.83 -8.07
N TRP A 56 -7.17 -3.97 -7.12
CA TRP A 56 -6.73 -4.06 -5.72
C TRP A 56 -7.23 -5.32 -5.04
N LEU A 57 -8.51 -5.69 -5.24
CA LEU A 57 -9.04 -6.95 -4.72
C LEU A 57 -8.24 -8.16 -5.22
N GLN A 58 -7.92 -8.19 -6.51
CA GLN A 58 -7.12 -9.26 -7.09
C GLN A 58 -5.71 -9.29 -6.48
N ALA A 59 -5.07 -8.13 -6.32
CA ALA A 59 -3.74 -8.03 -5.71
C ALA A 59 -3.74 -8.51 -4.25
N LEU A 60 -4.77 -8.16 -3.46
CA LEU A 60 -4.94 -8.65 -2.09
C LEU A 60 -5.17 -10.16 -2.06
N THR A 61 -6.00 -10.69 -2.98
CA THR A 61 -6.26 -12.12 -3.09
C THR A 61 -4.97 -12.90 -3.42
N GLN A 62 -4.11 -12.37 -4.28
CA GLN A 62 -2.80 -12.97 -4.60
C GLN A 62 -1.83 -13.01 -3.41
N LEU A 63 -2.04 -12.15 -2.41
CA LEU A 63 -1.27 -12.10 -1.18
C LEU A 63 -1.94 -12.87 -0.03
N ASP A 64 -3.04 -13.58 -0.31
CA ASP A 64 -3.87 -14.28 0.68
C ASP A 64 -4.41 -13.35 1.80
N LEU A 65 -4.76 -12.10 1.45
CA LEU A 65 -5.26 -11.09 2.39
C LEU A 65 -6.78 -10.90 2.28
N ALA A 66 -7.44 -10.86 3.43
CA ALA A 66 -8.85 -10.52 3.52
C ALA A 66 -9.05 -8.99 3.56
N PRO A 67 -9.69 -8.37 2.54
CA PRO A 67 -9.81 -6.92 2.43
C PRO A 67 -10.60 -6.28 3.59
N GLU A 68 -11.42 -7.04 4.31
CA GLU A 68 -12.27 -6.54 5.40
C GLU A 68 -11.64 -6.70 6.80
N ALA A 69 -10.47 -7.34 6.92
CA ALA A 69 -9.89 -7.71 8.21
C ALA A 69 -8.39 -7.41 8.34
N ASP A 70 -7.63 -7.65 7.28
CA ASP A 70 -6.17 -7.56 7.32
C ASP A 70 -5.68 -6.12 7.13
N ALA A 71 -4.46 -5.86 7.61
CA ALA A 71 -3.77 -4.61 7.39
C ALA A 71 -2.88 -4.73 6.15
N TYR A 72 -3.02 -3.79 5.22
CA TYR A 72 -2.29 -3.76 3.95
C TYR A 72 -2.10 -2.33 3.47
N VAL A 73 -1.23 -2.15 2.48
CA VAL A 73 -1.09 -0.88 1.74
C VAL A 73 -1.59 -1.09 0.32
N LEU A 74 -2.45 -0.20 -0.17
CA LEU A 74 -2.83 -0.17 -1.58
C LEU A 74 -1.84 0.71 -2.36
N ALA A 75 -1.21 0.16 -3.39
CA ALA A 75 -0.40 0.96 -4.30
C ALA A 75 -1.26 1.60 -5.39
N LEU A 76 -0.93 2.84 -5.76
CA LEU A 76 -1.44 3.45 -6.97
C LEU A 76 -0.59 3.01 -8.18
N PRO A 77 -1.19 2.72 -9.35
CA PRO A 77 -0.39 2.37 -10.53
C PRO A 77 0.59 3.50 -10.88
N ALA A 78 1.88 3.17 -11.03
CA ALA A 78 2.94 4.12 -11.38
C ALA A 78 2.70 4.83 -12.72
N SER A 79 1.91 4.24 -13.62
CA SER A 79 1.54 4.83 -14.91
C SER A 79 0.50 5.95 -14.82
N LEU A 80 -0.11 6.17 -13.64
CA LEU A 80 -1.09 7.24 -13.47
C LEU A 80 -0.42 8.60 -13.65
N PRO A 81 -0.96 9.49 -14.50
CA PRO A 81 -0.37 10.80 -14.70
C PRO A 81 -0.68 11.72 -13.53
N VAL A 82 0.26 12.61 -13.20
CA VAL A 82 0.12 13.59 -12.12
C VAL A 82 -0.80 14.73 -12.55
N ARG A 83 -2.12 14.51 -12.42
CA ARG A 83 -3.18 15.45 -12.83
C ARG A 83 -4.34 15.41 -11.86
N TYR A 84 -5.01 16.54 -11.67
CA TYR A 84 -6.18 16.65 -10.79
C TYR A 84 -7.32 15.69 -11.19
N ALA A 85 -7.63 15.57 -12.48
CA ALA A 85 -8.65 14.63 -12.96
C ALA A 85 -8.32 13.16 -12.62
N THR A 86 -7.03 12.81 -12.60
CA THR A 86 -6.56 11.48 -12.20
C THR A 86 -6.77 11.26 -10.70
N LEU A 87 -6.49 12.26 -9.87
CA LEU A 87 -6.79 12.20 -8.43
C LEU A 87 -8.28 11.96 -8.16
N LEU A 88 -9.18 12.66 -8.87
CA LEU A 88 -10.63 12.44 -8.71
C LEU A 88 -11.03 11.01 -9.05
N THR A 89 -10.49 10.46 -10.14
CA THR A 89 -10.75 9.06 -10.54
C THR A 89 -10.24 8.07 -9.49
N VAL A 90 -9.07 8.32 -8.91
CA VAL A 90 -8.51 7.50 -7.82
C VAL A 90 -9.37 7.59 -6.56
N ILE A 91 -9.86 8.78 -6.21
CA ILE A 91 -10.75 8.99 -5.06
C ILE A 91 -12.05 8.20 -5.24
N ASP A 92 -12.70 8.31 -6.39
CA ASP A 92 -13.94 7.57 -6.66
C ASP A 92 -13.73 6.05 -6.54
N ALA A 93 -12.61 5.55 -7.07
CA ALA A 93 -12.22 4.15 -6.94
C ALA A 93 -11.98 3.73 -5.47
N LEU A 94 -11.26 4.55 -4.69
CA LEU A 94 -11.01 4.28 -3.27
C LEU A 94 -12.30 4.26 -2.45
N LEU A 95 -13.20 5.21 -2.70
CA LEU A 95 -14.50 5.26 -2.03
C LEU A 95 -15.35 4.04 -2.36
N ALA A 96 -15.39 3.64 -3.63
CA ALA A 96 -16.09 2.43 -4.05
C ALA A 96 -15.48 1.17 -3.39
N PHE A 97 -14.15 1.10 -3.31
CA PHE A 97 -13.44 -0.02 -2.69
C PHE A 97 -13.73 -0.12 -1.18
N VAL A 98 -13.59 1.00 -0.44
CA VAL A 98 -13.84 1.06 1.01
C VAL A 98 -15.30 0.78 1.34
N ALA A 99 -16.24 1.28 0.54
CA ALA A 99 -17.67 1.00 0.73
C ALA A 99 -18.01 -0.48 0.49
N ARG A 100 -17.33 -1.11 -0.47
CA ARG A 100 -17.53 -2.53 -0.80
C ARG A 100 -16.87 -3.47 0.22
N PHE A 101 -15.74 -3.06 0.79
CA PHE A 101 -14.94 -3.85 1.73
C PHE A 101 -14.63 -3.03 2.99
N PRO A 102 -15.60 -2.85 3.89
CA PRO A 102 -15.37 -2.11 5.13
C PRO A 102 -14.34 -2.84 5.98
N ASN A 103 -13.30 -2.11 6.43
CA ASN A 103 -12.20 -2.66 7.19
C ASN A 103 -11.94 -1.79 8.45
N PRO A 104 -11.81 -2.38 9.66
CA PRO A 104 -11.52 -1.63 10.88
C PRO A 104 -10.08 -1.10 10.94
N ARG A 105 -9.19 -1.50 10.03
CA ARG A 105 -7.81 -1.03 9.94
C ARG A 105 -7.73 0.34 9.23
N PRO A 106 -6.66 1.12 9.46
CA PRO A 106 -6.39 2.33 8.69
C PRO A 106 -6.35 2.07 7.18
N LEU A 107 -6.79 3.05 6.39
CA LEU A 107 -6.54 3.07 4.96
C LEU A 107 -5.11 3.57 4.71
N LEU A 108 -4.28 2.72 4.12
CA LEU A 108 -2.88 3.01 3.85
C LEU A 108 -2.64 2.97 2.34
N LEU A 109 -2.12 4.05 1.79
CA LEU A 109 -1.86 4.21 0.36
C LEU A 109 -0.37 4.49 0.13
N VAL A 110 0.16 3.96 -0.98
CA VAL A 110 1.49 4.29 -1.48
C VAL A 110 1.45 4.65 -2.96
N ALA A 111 2.22 5.65 -3.36
CA ALA A 111 2.34 6.08 -4.75
C ALA A 111 3.82 6.36 -5.09
N GLU A 112 4.19 6.11 -6.34
CA GLU A 112 5.48 6.58 -6.88
C GLU A 112 5.43 8.05 -7.28
N GLN A 113 4.23 8.54 -7.59
CA GLN A 113 3.96 9.92 -7.94
C GLN A 113 3.80 10.80 -6.70
N ASP A 114 4.13 12.09 -6.84
CA ASP A 114 3.84 13.15 -5.87
C ASP A 114 2.32 13.42 -5.79
N PHE A 115 1.61 12.58 -5.03
CA PHE A 115 0.17 12.66 -4.81
C PHE A 115 -0.22 12.83 -3.34
N GLY A 116 0.69 12.60 -2.40
CA GLY A 116 0.41 12.28 -1.01
C GLY A 116 -0.54 13.28 -0.36
N LYS A 117 -0.12 14.55 -0.34
CA LYS A 117 -0.87 15.63 0.29
C LYS A 117 -2.19 15.91 -0.43
N ALA A 118 -2.16 16.01 -1.76
CA ALA A 118 -3.34 16.36 -2.54
C ALA A 118 -4.43 15.28 -2.43
N LEU A 119 -4.04 14.01 -2.53
CA LEU A 119 -4.94 12.88 -2.36
C LEU A 119 -5.50 12.82 -0.93
N GLY A 120 -4.64 12.96 0.08
CA GLY A 120 -5.04 12.99 1.48
C GLY A 120 -6.05 14.09 1.79
N MET A 121 -5.77 15.33 1.35
CA MET A 121 -6.65 16.48 1.55
C MET A 121 -8.04 16.30 0.93
N LEU A 122 -8.11 15.67 -0.25
CA LEU A 122 -9.38 15.48 -0.96
C LEU A 122 -10.16 14.27 -0.45
N LEU A 123 -9.46 13.22 0.00
CA LEU A 123 -10.10 12.00 0.51
C LEU A 123 -10.58 12.18 1.96
N ARG A 124 -9.87 12.97 2.77
CA ARG A 124 -10.18 13.12 4.20
C ARG A 124 -11.62 13.57 4.49
N PRO A 125 -12.19 14.59 3.83
CA PRO A 125 -13.58 15.00 4.07
C PRO A 125 -14.61 13.90 3.75
N GLN A 126 -14.27 12.99 2.83
CA GLN A 126 -15.14 11.88 2.42
C GLN A 126 -15.10 10.72 3.42
N LEU A 127 -13.99 10.56 4.14
CA LEU A 127 -13.76 9.48 5.11
C LEU A 127 -13.32 10.05 6.48
N PRO A 128 -14.14 10.88 7.15
CA PRO A 128 -13.75 11.65 8.33
C PRO A 128 -13.47 10.80 9.58
N HIS A 129 -13.88 9.53 9.60
CA HIS A 129 -13.66 8.63 10.72
C HIS A 129 -12.62 7.55 10.45
N LEU A 130 -12.16 7.40 9.20
CA LEU A 130 -11.18 6.38 8.85
C LEU A 130 -9.76 6.97 9.00
N PRO A 131 -8.89 6.37 9.83
CA PRO A 131 -7.47 6.70 9.83
C PRO A 131 -6.86 6.55 8.44
N LEU A 132 -6.08 7.53 8.00
CA LEU A 132 -5.57 7.60 6.63
C LEU A 132 -4.07 7.89 6.62
N ALA A 133 -3.32 7.08 5.89
CA ALA A 133 -1.96 7.39 5.45
C ALA A 133 -1.90 7.40 3.92
N VAL A 134 -1.28 8.43 3.35
CA VAL A 134 -0.89 8.47 1.94
C VAL A 134 0.58 8.80 1.88
N ILE A 135 1.37 7.84 1.41
CA ILE A 135 2.81 7.96 1.24
C ILE A 135 3.10 8.09 -0.25
N ASP A 136 3.86 9.10 -0.65
CA ASP A 136 4.24 9.34 -2.04
C ASP A 136 5.75 9.25 -2.26
N GLU A 137 6.15 9.25 -3.53
CA GLU A 137 7.54 9.15 -3.98
C GLU A 137 8.28 7.90 -3.49
N VAL A 138 7.55 6.80 -3.24
CA VAL A 138 8.14 5.52 -2.85
C VAL A 138 7.93 4.50 -3.96
N SER A 139 9.02 4.01 -4.54
CA SER A 139 8.97 2.92 -5.52
C SER A 139 8.77 1.57 -4.85
N ILE A 140 7.84 0.78 -5.39
CA ILE A 140 7.42 -0.51 -4.83
C ILE A 140 7.41 -1.57 -5.93
N ARG A 141 7.76 -2.80 -5.58
CA ARG A 141 7.76 -3.99 -6.43
C ARG A 141 6.86 -5.08 -5.88
N ALA A 142 6.44 -6.00 -6.75
CA ALA A 142 5.60 -7.12 -6.35
C ALA A 142 6.26 -7.93 -5.23
N GLY A 143 5.51 -8.19 -4.14
CA GLY A 143 6.01 -8.89 -2.96
C GLY A 143 6.71 -8.00 -1.93
N ASP A 144 6.74 -6.68 -2.14
CA ASP A 144 7.28 -5.74 -1.16
C ASP A 144 6.37 -5.56 0.07
N TYR A 145 7.01 -5.26 1.19
CA TYR A 145 6.38 -4.86 2.45
C TYR A 145 6.87 -3.49 2.87
N ILE A 146 6.02 -2.73 3.57
CA ILE A 146 6.35 -1.41 4.10
C ILE A 146 6.31 -1.42 5.62
N ASP A 147 7.30 -0.77 6.23
CA ASP A 147 7.22 -0.25 7.58
C ASP A 147 7.05 1.27 7.54
N ILE A 148 6.18 1.80 8.40
CA ILE A 148 6.02 3.23 8.62
C ILE A 148 6.40 3.50 10.07
N GLY A 149 7.52 4.16 10.29
CA GLY A 149 8.01 4.44 11.63
C GLY A 149 7.31 5.64 12.28
N THR A 150 7.69 5.93 13.53
CA THR A 150 7.18 7.08 14.26
C THR A 150 7.67 8.38 13.60
N PRO A 151 6.78 9.37 13.40
CA PRO A 151 7.18 10.68 12.89
C PRO A 151 8.22 11.33 13.82
N LEU A 152 9.26 11.90 13.22
CA LEU A 152 10.36 12.57 13.89
C LEU A 152 10.19 14.09 13.77
N PHE A 153 10.90 14.85 14.62
CA PHE A 153 10.96 16.32 14.55
C PHE A 153 9.58 16.98 14.46
N GLY A 154 8.64 16.56 15.32
CA GLY A 154 7.28 17.11 15.35
C GLY A 154 6.42 16.74 14.15
N GLY A 155 6.74 15.65 13.44
CA GLY A 155 5.98 15.18 12.28
C GLY A 155 6.55 15.63 10.94
N SER A 156 7.62 16.42 10.93
CA SER A 156 8.23 16.93 9.69
C SER A 156 8.99 15.87 8.90
N VAL A 157 9.35 14.74 9.51
CA VAL A 157 10.02 13.63 8.83
C VAL A 157 9.39 12.31 9.25
N VAL A 158 9.11 11.43 8.29
CA VAL A 158 8.57 10.10 8.56
C VAL A 158 9.48 9.04 7.93
N PRO A 159 10.06 8.14 8.73
CA PRO A 159 10.88 7.06 8.20
C PRO A 159 9.98 5.96 7.62
N VAL A 160 10.24 5.58 6.37
CA VAL A 160 9.55 4.51 5.65
C VAL A 160 10.58 3.49 5.20
N THR A 161 10.40 2.22 5.55
CA THR A 161 11.28 1.14 5.10
C THR A 161 10.53 0.23 4.14
N VAL A 162 11.05 0.07 2.93
CA VAL A 162 10.56 -0.92 1.97
C VAL A 162 11.42 -2.18 2.08
N LYS A 163 10.76 -3.32 2.22
CA LYS A 163 11.37 -4.65 2.34
C LYS A 163 10.96 -5.48 1.13
N SER A 164 11.93 -5.83 0.30
CA SER A 164 11.73 -6.62 -0.90
C SER A 164 12.18 -8.05 -0.68
N LEU A 165 11.33 -9.01 -1.01
CA LEU A 165 11.69 -10.42 -1.04
C LEU A 165 12.35 -10.75 -2.38
N ALA A 166 13.58 -11.24 -2.36
CA ALA A 166 14.24 -11.75 -3.57
C ALA A 166 14.05 -13.27 -3.66
N PHE A 167 13.41 -13.70 -4.75
CA PHE A 167 13.29 -15.11 -5.12
C PHE A 167 14.25 -15.45 -6.28
N PRO A 168 14.91 -16.62 -6.25
CA PRO A 168 15.61 -17.12 -7.42
C PRO A 168 14.61 -17.38 -8.56
N SER A 169 15.03 -17.06 -9.78
CA SER A 169 14.40 -17.46 -11.04
C SER A 169 14.74 -18.90 -11.42
#